data_AF-A0A1T5BG87-F1
#
_entry.id   AF-A0A1T5BG87-F1
#
_cell.length_a   1.000
_cell.length_b   1.000
_cell.length_c   1.000
_cell.angle_alpha   90.00
_cell.angle_beta   90.00
_cell.angle_gamma   90.00
#
_symmetry.space_group_name_H-M   'P 1'
#
loop_
_entity.id
_entity.type
_entity.pdbx_description
1 polymer ?
#
loop_
_entity_poly.entity_id
_entity_poly.type
_entity_poly.pdbx_seq_one_letter_code
_entity_poly.pdbx_strand_id
1 'polypeptide(L)' 'MEIQYSTAYFEKLDLLEILYAGQAPLKEALPTHIVSKSHLERFDQIKAAFAKLNKEIRILELNIIQSVK' A
#
# COMPACT_ATOMS: atom_id res chain seq x y z
N MET A 1 -4.27 -3.90 -32.27
CA MET A 1 -2.96 -3.48 -31.74
C MET A 1 -2.79 -4.25 -30.45
N GLU A 2 -1.99 -5.32 -30.44
CA GLU A 2 -1.68 -6.03 -29.20
C GLU A 2 -0.75 -5.14 -28.37
N ILE A 3 -1.20 -4.75 -27.18
CA ILE A 3 -0.38 -3.99 -26.25
C ILE A 3 0.68 -4.94 -25.72
N GLN A 4 1.94 -4.77 -26.15
CA GLN A 4 3.06 -5.51 -25.60
C GLN A 4 3.50 -4.84 -24.30
N TYR A 5 3.13 -5.43 -23.18
CA TYR A 5 3.56 -4.97 -21.85
C TYR A 5 5.03 -5.35 -21.61
N SER A 6 5.81 -4.41 -21.08
CA SER A 6 7.21 -4.68 -20.71
C SER A 6 7.29 -5.57 -19.47
N THR A 7 8.39 -6.30 -19.29
CA THR A 7 8.67 -7.03 -18.03
C THR A 7 8.60 -6.12 -16.80
N ALA A 8 9.05 -4.87 -16.92
CA ALA A 8 8.95 -3.86 -15.87
C ALA A 8 7.51 -3.48 -15.48
N TYR A 9 6.52 -3.71 -16.36
CA TYR A 9 5.10 -3.53 -16.04
C TYR A 9 4.61 -4.61 -15.06
N PHE A 10 4.97 -5.87 -15.31
CA PHE A 10 4.59 -6.99 -14.46
C PHE A 10 5.31 -6.95 -13.11
N GLU A 11 6.59 -6.59 -13.08
CA GLU A 11 7.32 -6.38 -11.81
C GLU A 11 6.66 -5.32 -10.90
N LYS A 12 6.09 -4.26 -11.50
CA LYS A 12 5.34 -3.23 -10.76
C LYS A 12 4.00 -3.76 -10.23
N LEU A 13 3.33 -4.67 -10.96
CA LEU A 13 2.09 -5.30 -10.51
C LEU A 13 2.34 -6.27 -9.35
N ASP A 14 3.40 -7.08 -9.42
CA ASP A 14 3.80 -7.97 -8.32
C ASP A 14 4.12 -7.16 -7.05
N LEU A 15 4.83 -6.03 -7.20
CA LEU A 15 5.10 -5.13 -6.09
C LEU A 15 3.82 -4.56 -5.49
N LEU A 16 2.84 -4.19 -6.33
CA LEU A 16 1.56 -3.67 -5.90
C LEU A 16 0.77 -4.73 -5.11
N GLU A 17 0.76 -5.98 -5.58
CA GLU A 17 0.11 -7.11 -4.89
C GLU A 17 0.71 -7.35 -3.49
N ILE A 18 2.03 -7.37 -3.38
CA ILE A 18 2.74 -7.55 -2.10
C ILE A 18 2.39 -6.41 -1.13
N LEU A 19 2.32 -5.17 -1.61
CA LEU A 19 1.97 -4.01 -0.78
C LEU A 19 0.54 -4.08 -0.26
N TYR A 20 -0.43 -4.49 -1.10
CA TYR A 20 -1.81 -4.69 -0.65
C TYR A 20 -1.96 -5.86 0.33
N ALA A 21 -1.29 -6.98 0.05
CA ALA A 21 -1.28 -8.15 0.92
C ALA A 21 -0.67 -7.84 2.30
N GLY A 22 0.34 -6.97 2.37
CA GLY A 22 0.92 -6.51 3.63
C GLY A 22 0.00 -5.56 4.42
N GLN A 23 -0.78 -4.71 3.74
CA GLN A 23 -1.69 -3.77 4.40
C GLN A 23 -2.90 -4.41 5.06
N ALA A 24 -3.48 -5.44 4.44
CA ALA A 24 -4.70 -6.10 4.92
C ALA A 24 -4.60 -6.58 6.38
N PRO A 25 -3.61 -7.41 6.77
CA PRO A 25 -3.48 -7.89 8.14
C PRO A 25 -3.10 -6.78 9.13
N LEU A 26 -2.33 -5.78 8.67
CA LEU A 26 -1.98 -4.62 9.50
C LEU A 26 -3.22 -3.76 9.84
N LYS A 27 -4.21 -3.69 8.94
CA LYS A 27 -5.44 -2.91 9.13
C LYS A 27 -6.40 -3.63 10.08
N GLU A 28 -6.42 -4.96 10.03
CA GLU A 28 -7.17 -5.81 10.94
C GLU A 28 -6.55 -5.86 12.34
N ALA A 29 -5.21 -5.77 12.44
CA ALA A 29 -4.49 -5.75 13.71
C ALA A 29 -4.58 -4.41 14.48
N LEU A 30 -5.12 -3.36 13.87
CA LEU A 30 -5.40 -2.09 14.54
C LEU A 30 -6.64 -2.23 15.45
N PRO A 31 -6.49 -2.19 16.78
CA PRO A 31 -7.61 -2.26 17.69
C PRO A 31 -8.49 -1.03 17.51
N THR A 32 -9.79 -1.29 17.39
CA THR A 32 -10.85 -0.30 17.21
C THR A 32 -11.31 0.34 18.52
N HIS A 33 -10.73 -0.06 19.65
CA HIS A 33 -11.15 0.30 21.01
C HIS A 33 -10.03 1.03 21.76
N ILE A 34 -10.42 1.87 22.73
CA ILE A 34 -9.55 2.81 23.45
C ILE A 34 -8.48 2.04 24.23
N VAL A 35 -7.23 2.12 23.76
CA VAL A 35 -6.05 1.54 24.41
C VAL A 35 -5.29 2.67 25.13
N SER A 36 -4.49 2.32 26.15
CA SER A 36 -3.77 3.29 26.99
C SER A 36 -2.90 4.28 26.18
N LYS A 37 -2.56 5.42 26.78
CA LYS A 37 -1.89 6.56 26.11
C LYS A 37 -0.61 6.18 25.34
N SER A 38 0.16 5.21 25.82
CA SER A 38 1.37 4.70 25.15
C SER A 38 1.08 3.82 23.92
N HIS A 39 -0.06 3.13 23.92
CA HIS A 39 -0.53 2.39 22.75
C HIS A 39 -1.10 3.35 21.70
N LEU A 40 -1.72 4.46 22.12
CA LEU A 40 -2.19 5.53 21.23
C LEU A 40 -1.06 6.12 20.38
N GLU A 41 0.09 6.45 20.97
CA GLU A 41 1.25 6.97 20.22
C GLU A 41 1.79 5.95 19.21
N ARG A 42 1.83 4.67 19.59
CA ARG A 42 2.20 3.58 18.67
C ARG A 42 1.16 3.43 17.55
N PHE A 43 -0.13 3.60 17.84
CA PHE A 43 -1.18 3.57 16.82
C PHE A 43 -1.11 4.75 15.88
N ASP A 44 -0.79 5.95 16.36
CA ASP A 44 -0.59 7.10 15.51
C ASP A 44 0.63 6.92 14.60
N GLN A 45 1.72 6.33 15.10
CA GLN A 45 2.88 5.93 14.27
C GLN A 45 2.49 4.90 13.20
N ILE A 46 1.71 3.88 13.56
CA ILE A 46 1.21 2.86 12.63
C ILE A 46 0.28 3.50 11.59
N LYS A 47 -0.64 4.37 11.99
CA LYS A 47 -1.52 5.13 11.08
C LYS A 47 -0.74 6.02 10.11
N ALA A 48 0.30 6.69 10.60
CA ALA A 48 1.18 7.50 9.76
C ALA A 48 1.95 6.64 8.74
N ALA A 49 2.46 5.48 9.17
CA ALA A 49 3.09 4.50 8.27
C ALA A 49 2.09 3.99 7.21
N PHE A 50 0.84 3.71 7.60
CA PHE A 50 -0.25 3.35 6.69
C PHE A 50 -0.55 4.42 5.65
N ALA A 51 -0.67 5.68 6.09
CA ALA A 51 -0.92 6.81 5.21
C ALA A 51 0.21 6.97 4.18
N LYS A 52 1.47 6.78 4.63
CA LYS A 52 2.64 6.79 3.75
C LYS A 52 2.59 5.64 2.73
N LEU A 53 2.33 4.41 3.19
CA LEU A 53 2.26 3.24 2.32
C LEU A 53 1.15 3.37 1.27
N ASN A 54 -0.03 3.87 1.66
CA ASN A 54 -1.13 4.16 0.74
C ASN A 54 -0.76 5.18 -0.34
N LYS A 55 0.02 6.20 0.03
CA LYS A 55 0.48 7.21 -0.93
C LYS A 55 1.46 6.60 -1.94
N GLU A 56 2.36 5.73 -1.49
CA GLU A 56 3.32 5.04 -2.36
C GLU A 56 2.60 4.08 -3.32
N ILE A 57 1.63 3.30 -2.83
CA ILE A 57 0.75 2.44 -3.65
C ILE A 57 0.06 3.28 -4.72
N ARG A 58 -0.56 4.42 -4.35
CA ARG A 58 -1.26 5.32 -5.30
C ARG A 58 -0.33 5.83 -6.42
N ILE A 59 0.92 6.15 -6.08
CA ILE A 59 1.92 6.59 -7.06
C ILE A 59 2.29 5.43 -8.00
N LEU A 60 2.45 4.22 -7.46
CA LEU A 60 2.74 3.02 -8.25
C LEU A 60 1.59 2.70 -9.21
N GLU A 61 0.34 2.75 -8.75
CA GLU A 61 -0.86 2.60 -9.59
C GLU A 61 -0.89 3.61 -10.74
N LEU A 62 -0.63 4.89 -10.46
CA LEU A 62 -0.58 5.95 -11.48
C LEU A 62 0.52 5.68 -12.51
N ASN A 63 1.72 5.27 -12.05
CA ASN A 63 2.83 4.93 -12.94
C ASN A 63 2.52 3.73 -13.83
N ILE A 64 1.83 2.71 -13.30
CA ILE A 64 1.36 1.54 -14.05
C ILE A 64 0.38 2.00 -15.12
N ILE A 65 -0.66 2.75 -14.76
CA ILE A 65 -1.68 3.26 -15.70
C ILE A 65 -1.05 4.11 -16.81
N GLN A 66 -0.10 4.99 -16.46
CA GLN A 66 0.62 5.81 -17.45
C GLN A 66 1.56 4.99 -18.33
N SER A 67 2.10 3.88 -17.85
CA SER A 67 2.95 3.00 -18.66
C SER A 67 2.16 2.16 -19.68
N VAL A 68 0.84 2.05 -19.53
CA VAL A 68 -0.06 1.35 -20.48
C VAL A 68 -0.61 2.26 -21.57
N LYS A 69 -0.58 3.58 -21.36
CA LYS A 69 -1.05 4.59 -22.31
C LYS A 69 0.00 4.90 -23.36
#